data_AF-A0A2E1VWM4-F1
#
_entry.id   AF-A0A2E1VWM4-F1
#
_cell.length_a   1.000
_cell.length_b   1.000
_cell.length_c   1.000
_cell.angle_alpha   90.00
_cell.angle_beta   90.00
_cell.angle_gamma   90.00
#
_symmetry.space_group_name_H-M   'P 1'
#
loop_
_entity.id
_entity.type
_entity.pdbx_description
1 polymer ?
#
loop_
_entity_poly.entity_id
_entity_poly.type
_entity_poly.pdbx_seq_one_letter_code
_entity_poly.pdbx_strand_id
1 'polypeptide(L)'
;MVGTPHGTELWTLTRDAAPNLAVFDVETTTFVRELDVHDLPGHQESSIWHLRYAGDLNGDGWGDVFMACQSLGESNSFYLCVDGKSGAAHWVYETGRTNADPLPTIQLVPGLPPDLDSDGVPDFLVRDFFVHNGTTLRTEVMAISGASGTLIWDHHLDWVPYLPEITVTHDLNGDGVSDVLIHGGSSTTPLPHAEARSGQDGSLIWESDFAGVEAALAPDTVLAASTRTIVNPAPDGGGLRIAMSVRTISAATGLDSAQVAFVDASNGAYLSHTTPPTSLKPFHHEPFSQDWIPSNFPAGDYDGDGLHETMEVVNLYSEDTSASPDIPGALVIFGQRTLYGSGTVTSGSAMDLQIRIPTMPLQSFQLLASTKLSQRLSPSLYVHGGMPTLLGHSLLLSRTASHPTLSGTLDILGAADLTVQIPSASALIGSTIYSRAAILDPVYPGEVMTQSTILATQVR
;
A
#
# COMPACT_ATOMS: atom_id res chain seq x y z
N MET A 1 11.80 -2.42 5.75
CA MET A 1 13.13 -1.77 5.67
C MET A 1 14.16 -2.78 6.15
N VAL A 2 14.95 -3.33 5.24
CA VAL A 2 16.10 -4.17 5.59
C VAL A 2 17.31 -3.28 5.40
N GLY A 3 18.01 -2.96 6.50
CA GLY A 3 19.23 -2.17 6.45
C GLY A 3 20.32 -2.98 5.77
N THR A 4 20.77 -2.54 4.59
CA THR A 4 22.04 -3.00 4.02
C THR A 4 23.19 -2.33 4.78
N PRO A 5 24.43 -2.85 4.67
CA PRO A 5 25.61 -2.24 5.30
C PRO A 5 25.88 -0.77 4.93
N HIS A 6 25.13 -0.21 3.97
CA HIS A 6 25.36 1.10 3.37
C HIS A 6 24.19 2.08 3.52
N GLY A 7 23.24 1.83 4.42
CA GLY A 7 22.11 2.73 4.65
C GLY A 7 20.97 2.52 3.65
N THR A 8 19.82 3.12 3.92
CA THR A 8 18.66 3.02 3.02
C THR A 8 18.90 3.96 1.83
N GLU A 9 18.98 3.46 0.60
CA GLU A 9 19.19 4.28 -0.61
C GLU A 9 17.87 4.61 -1.33
N LEU A 10 17.74 5.84 -1.84
CA LEU A 10 16.66 6.30 -2.71
C LEU A 10 17.20 6.61 -4.10
N TRP A 11 16.54 6.04 -5.09
CA TRP A 11 16.91 6.12 -6.49
C TRP A 11 15.90 7.01 -7.23
N THR A 12 16.37 8.00 -7.98
CA THR A 12 15.50 8.88 -8.79
C THR A 12 16.12 9.21 -10.13
N LEU A 13 15.27 9.42 -11.13
CA LEU A 13 15.69 9.93 -12.43
C LEU A 13 15.91 11.44 -12.36
N THR A 14 17.01 11.92 -12.92
CA THR A 14 17.20 13.35 -13.18
C THR A 14 16.37 13.77 -14.40
N ARG A 15 15.80 14.98 -14.36
CA ARG A 15 14.91 15.48 -15.43
C ARG A 15 15.67 16.24 -16.53
N ASP A 16 16.92 15.86 -16.77
CA ASP A 16 17.75 16.52 -17.78
C ASP A 16 17.56 15.87 -19.16
N ALA A 17 18.09 16.52 -20.21
CA ALA A 17 18.03 16.00 -21.59
C ALA A 17 18.69 14.62 -21.75
N ALA A 18 19.50 14.25 -20.76
CA ALA A 18 20.15 12.98 -20.59
C ALA A 18 19.71 12.44 -19.22
N PRO A 19 18.63 11.63 -19.11
CA PRO A 19 18.23 11.06 -17.83
C PRO A 19 19.40 10.28 -17.24
N ASN A 20 19.83 10.66 -16.04
CA ASN A 20 20.77 9.91 -15.23
C ASN A 20 20.06 9.38 -14.00
N LEU A 21 20.65 8.36 -13.40
CA LEU A 21 20.13 7.78 -12.17
C LEU A 21 20.87 8.37 -10.98
N ALA A 22 20.19 9.21 -10.21
CA ALA A 22 20.72 9.79 -8.98
C ALA A 22 20.39 8.92 -7.77
N VAL A 23 21.39 8.69 -6.93
CA VAL A 23 21.32 7.90 -5.71
C VAL A 23 21.46 8.82 -4.52
N PHE A 24 20.51 8.71 -3.59
CA PHE A 24 20.48 9.46 -2.35
C PHE A 24 20.50 8.50 -1.18
N ASP A 25 21.20 8.88 -0.11
CA ASP A 25 21.08 8.23 1.17
C ASP A 25 19.82 8.79 1.86
N VAL A 26 18.87 7.92 2.19
CA VAL A 26 17.56 8.28 2.74
C VAL A 26 17.68 8.82 4.15
N GLU A 27 18.61 8.30 4.95
CA GLU A 27 18.76 8.67 6.36
C GLU A 27 19.31 10.09 6.50
N THR A 28 20.31 10.41 5.68
CA THR A 28 21.00 11.70 5.68
C THR A 28 20.38 12.68 4.68
N THR A 29 19.53 12.22 3.77
CA THR A 29 18.98 12.98 2.64
C THR A 29 20.06 13.58 1.73
N THR A 30 21.25 12.96 1.70
CA THR A 30 22.39 13.45 0.92
C THR A 30 22.52 12.72 -0.39
N PHE A 31 22.97 13.44 -1.42
CA PHE A 31 23.35 12.84 -2.70
C PHE A 31 24.59 11.95 -2.50
N VAL A 32 24.52 10.71 -2.98
CA VAL A 32 25.60 9.72 -2.92
C VAL A 32 26.38 9.70 -4.23
N ARG A 33 25.69 9.43 -5.34
CA ARG A 33 26.29 9.34 -6.68
C ARG A 33 25.25 9.52 -7.78
N GLU A 34 25.76 9.68 -9.00
CA GLU A 34 24.98 9.69 -10.25
C GLU A 34 25.54 8.59 -11.15
N LEU A 35 24.66 7.77 -11.73
CA LEU A 35 24.99 6.74 -12.69
C LEU A 35 24.53 7.19 -14.08
N ASP A 36 25.47 7.21 -15.01
CA ASP A 36 25.20 7.47 -16.41
C ASP A 36 24.55 6.24 -17.04
N VAL A 37 23.31 6.38 -17.48
CA VAL A 37 22.52 5.32 -18.13
C VAL A 37 22.42 5.53 -19.64
N HIS A 38 23.18 6.46 -20.23
CA HIS A 38 23.20 6.71 -21.68
C HIS A 38 23.93 5.63 -22.46
N ASP A 39 24.92 4.98 -21.86
CA ASP A 39 25.71 3.92 -22.47
C ASP A 39 25.22 2.51 -22.07
N LEU A 40 23.90 2.35 -21.92
CA LEU A 40 23.31 1.02 -21.75
C LEU A 40 23.52 0.18 -23.02
N PRO A 41 23.91 -1.11 -22.89
CA PRO A 41 24.24 -1.96 -24.03
C PRO A 41 23.11 -1.97 -25.07
N GLY A 42 23.43 -1.61 -26.31
CA GLY A 42 22.52 -1.77 -27.47
C GLY A 42 21.47 -0.68 -27.66
N HIS A 43 21.28 0.26 -26.72
CA HIS A 43 20.16 1.21 -26.78
C HIS A 43 20.59 2.66 -26.55
N GLN A 44 21.23 3.25 -27.56
CA GLN A 44 21.45 4.70 -27.64
C GLN A 44 20.08 5.40 -27.70
N GLU A 45 19.89 6.46 -26.90
CA GLU A 45 18.64 7.24 -26.84
C GLU A 45 17.42 6.43 -26.34
N SER A 46 17.44 6.07 -25.06
CA SER A 46 16.33 5.37 -24.40
C SER A 46 15.56 6.28 -23.46
N SER A 47 14.25 6.11 -23.40
CA SER A 47 13.41 6.69 -22.35
C SER A 47 13.22 5.68 -21.22
N ILE A 48 13.50 6.09 -19.99
CA ILE A 48 13.18 5.29 -18.80
C ILE A 48 11.78 5.68 -18.37
N TRP A 49 10.85 4.71 -18.43
CA TRP A 49 9.47 4.92 -18.05
C TRP A 49 9.26 4.64 -16.56
N HIS A 50 9.94 3.60 -16.06
CA HIS A 50 9.78 3.15 -14.70
C HIS A 50 11.09 2.62 -14.12
N LEU A 51 11.22 2.83 -12.81
CA LEU A 51 12.35 2.38 -12.00
C LEU A 51 11.82 1.69 -10.74
N ARG A 52 12.47 0.59 -10.34
CA ARG A 52 12.13 -0.21 -9.16
C ARG A 52 13.41 -0.66 -8.45
N TYR A 53 13.31 -0.81 -7.14
CA TYR A 53 14.34 -1.49 -6.34
C TYR A 53 14.32 -2.98 -6.68
N ALA A 54 15.48 -3.56 -6.97
CA ALA A 54 15.61 -4.97 -7.34
C ALA A 54 16.08 -5.86 -6.18
N GLY A 55 16.60 -5.29 -5.08
CA GLY A 55 17.37 -6.06 -4.11
C GLY A 55 18.86 -6.09 -4.45
N ASP A 56 19.66 -6.80 -3.68
CA ASP A 56 21.08 -7.06 -3.97
C ASP A 56 21.17 -8.39 -4.73
N LEU A 57 21.06 -8.34 -6.07
CA LEU A 57 20.97 -9.53 -6.92
C LEU A 57 22.32 -10.24 -7.06
N ASN A 58 23.43 -9.51 -6.93
CA ASN A 58 24.78 -10.04 -7.08
C ASN A 58 25.48 -10.36 -5.73
N GLY A 59 24.86 -10.02 -4.61
CA GLY A 59 25.34 -10.29 -3.26
C GLY A 59 26.54 -9.42 -2.84
N ASP A 60 26.71 -8.24 -3.45
CA ASP A 60 27.86 -7.37 -3.21
C ASP A 60 27.63 -6.31 -2.12
N GLY A 61 26.43 -6.32 -1.51
CA GLY A 61 25.99 -5.46 -0.42
C GLY A 61 25.28 -4.20 -0.87
N TRP A 62 25.09 -3.96 -2.18
CA TRP A 62 24.41 -2.80 -2.73
C TRP A 62 23.07 -3.18 -3.35
N GLY A 63 22.12 -2.25 -3.30
CA GLY A 63 20.82 -2.44 -3.92
C GLY A 63 20.86 -2.17 -5.42
N ASP A 64 20.48 -3.16 -6.22
CA ASP A 64 20.34 -3.06 -7.67
C ASP A 64 19.01 -2.44 -8.08
N VAL A 65 18.92 -2.11 -9.36
CA VAL A 65 17.80 -1.36 -9.92
C VAL A 65 17.24 -2.07 -11.14
N PHE A 66 15.92 -2.29 -11.13
CA PHE A 66 15.17 -2.80 -12.27
C PHE A 66 14.48 -1.65 -13.01
N MET A 67 14.61 -1.62 -14.33
CA MET A 67 14.07 -0.54 -15.16
C MET A 67 13.26 -1.08 -16.34
N ALA A 68 12.19 -0.34 -16.66
CA ALA A 68 11.44 -0.51 -17.89
C ALA A 68 11.74 0.67 -18.81
N CYS A 69 12.17 0.34 -20.02
CA CYS A 69 12.71 1.28 -20.97
C CYS A 69 12.06 1.13 -22.34
N GLN A 70 12.01 2.22 -23.09
CA GLN A 70 11.57 2.24 -24.48
C GLN A 70 12.63 2.95 -25.32
N SER A 71 13.10 2.27 -26.37
CA SER A 71 14.01 2.84 -27.36
C SER A 71 13.29 3.93 -28.17
N LEU A 72 13.87 5.13 -28.22
CA LEU A 72 13.26 6.27 -28.91
C LEU A 72 13.23 6.10 -30.44
N GLY A 73 14.15 5.31 -31.00
CA GLY A 73 14.27 5.11 -32.46
C GLY A 73 13.42 3.97 -33.02
N GLU A 74 13.25 2.89 -32.26
CA GLU A 74 12.63 1.66 -32.76
C GLU A 74 11.25 1.38 -32.14
N SER A 75 10.83 2.17 -31.15
CA SER A 75 9.65 1.91 -30.33
C SER A 75 9.68 0.52 -29.68
N ASN A 76 10.88 -0.04 -29.50
CA ASN A 76 11.10 -1.32 -28.86
C ASN A 76 11.13 -1.13 -27.36
N SER A 77 10.31 -1.90 -26.66
CA SER A 77 10.34 -2.00 -25.20
C SER A 77 11.38 -3.00 -24.74
N PHE A 78 12.06 -2.69 -23.65
CA PHE A 78 13.00 -3.61 -23.02
C PHE A 78 13.02 -3.40 -21.51
N TYR A 79 13.43 -4.46 -20.82
CA TYR A 79 13.63 -4.49 -19.39
C TYR A 79 15.10 -4.70 -19.11
N LEU A 80 15.60 -4.13 -18.02
CA LEU A 80 17.00 -4.26 -17.70
C LEU A 80 17.20 -4.16 -16.19
N CYS A 81 18.23 -4.83 -15.70
CA CYS A 81 18.68 -4.69 -14.33
C CYS A 81 20.10 -4.11 -14.30
N VAL A 82 20.33 -3.14 -13.41
CA VAL A 82 21.60 -2.43 -13.23
C VAL A 82 22.12 -2.67 -11.82
N ASP A 83 23.41 -3.01 -11.78
CA ASP A 83 24.21 -3.09 -10.57
C ASP A 83 24.22 -1.73 -9.86
N GLY A 84 23.70 -1.71 -8.63
CA GLY A 84 23.57 -0.47 -7.87
C GLY A 84 24.90 0.21 -7.63
N LYS A 85 25.96 -0.55 -7.41
CA LYS A 85 27.28 -0.03 -7.04
C LYS A 85 28.03 0.57 -8.21
N SER A 86 28.01 -0.11 -9.36
CA SER A 86 28.82 0.20 -10.53
C SER A 86 28.06 0.90 -11.65
N GLY A 87 26.73 0.76 -11.69
CA GLY A 87 25.91 1.20 -12.81
C GLY A 87 25.99 0.32 -14.05
N ALA A 88 26.69 -0.81 -14.00
CA ALA A 88 26.75 -1.75 -15.10
C ALA A 88 25.44 -2.56 -15.20
N ALA A 89 25.00 -2.86 -16.42
CA ALA A 89 23.87 -3.76 -16.62
C ALA A 89 24.26 -5.19 -16.20
N HIS A 90 23.40 -5.85 -15.41
CA HIS A 90 23.46 -7.30 -15.20
C HIS A 90 23.00 -8.04 -16.44
N TRP A 91 21.85 -7.63 -16.97
CA TRP A 91 21.22 -8.19 -18.13
C TRP A 91 20.25 -7.20 -18.76
N VAL A 92 19.89 -7.47 -20.01
CA VAL A 92 18.87 -6.76 -20.78
C VAL A 92 17.95 -7.81 -21.40
N TYR A 93 16.65 -7.64 -21.20
CA TYR A 93 15.60 -8.45 -21.82
C TYR A 93 14.88 -7.61 -22.87
N GLU A 94 15.15 -7.90 -24.14
CA GLU A 94 14.46 -7.30 -25.27
C GLU A 94 13.13 -8.01 -25.51
N THR A 95 12.03 -7.27 -25.45
CA THR A 95 10.69 -7.85 -25.67
C THR A 95 10.46 -8.27 -27.13
N GLY A 96 11.24 -7.70 -28.06
CA GLY A 96 11.01 -7.83 -29.51
C GLY A 96 9.71 -7.16 -29.99
N ARG A 97 9.05 -6.36 -29.13
CA ARG A 97 7.75 -5.72 -29.41
C ARG A 97 7.93 -4.26 -29.79
N THR A 98 7.41 -3.91 -30.96
CA THR A 98 7.31 -2.52 -31.41
C THR A 98 6.02 -1.88 -30.89
N ASN A 99 6.09 -0.60 -30.49
CA ASN A 99 4.98 0.16 -29.92
C ASN A 99 4.36 -0.51 -28.68
N ALA A 100 5.19 -1.17 -27.88
CA ALA A 100 4.80 -1.58 -26.55
C ALA A 100 4.99 -0.41 -25.58
N ASP A 101 4.02 -0.23 -24.67
CA ASP A 101 4.14 0.57 -23.47
C ASP A 101 4.59 -0.38 -22.34
N PRO A 102 5.89 -0.39 -21.99
CA PRO A 102 6.41 -1.31 -20.99
C PRO A 102 6.08 -0.78 -19.62
N LEU A 103 5.29 -1.54 -18.87
CA LEU A 103 4.83 -1.16 -17.55
C LEU A 103 5.27 -2.27 -16.59
N PRO A 104 6.34 -2.07 -15.80
CA PRO A 104 6.70 -3.05 -14.81
C PRO A 104 5.53 -3.15 -13.83
N THR A 105 5.22 -4.37 -13.41
CA THR A 105 4.14 -4.52 -12.44
C THR A 105 4.52 -3.79 -11.17
N ILE A 106 3.51 -3.22 -10.53
CA ILE A 106 3.71 -2.64 -9.21
C ILE A 106 3.93 -3.84 -8.31
N GLN A 107 5.16 -4.07 -7.87
CA GLN A 107 5.35 -4.93 -6.71
C GLN A 107 4.66 -4.22 -5.55
N LEU A 108 3.48 -4.74 -5.24
CA LEU A 108 2.55 -4.14 -4.33
C LEU A 108 3.09 -4.34 -2.90
N VAL A 109 3.68 -5.49 -2.57
CA VAL A 109 4.19 -5.74 -1.22
C VAL A 109 5.57 -5.08 -1.00
N PRO A 110 5.79 -4.32 0.09
CA PRO A 110 7.12 -3.86 0.48
C PRO A 110 8.02 -5.04 0.80
N GLY A 111 9.12 -5.19 0.07
CA GLY A 111 10.04 -6.32 0.23
C GLY A 111 10.95 -6.48 -0.96
N LEU A 112 11.73 -7.57 -0.96
CA LEU A 112 12.43 -8.02 -2.16
C LEU A 112 11.39 -8.55 -3.17
N PRO A 113 11.65 -8.44 -4.48
CA PRO A 113 10.90 -9.19 -5.49
C PRO A 113 10.79 -10.69 -5.15
N PRO A 114 9.72 -11.40 -5.57
CA PRO A 114 9.59 -12.82 -5.28
C PRO A 114 10.67 -13.62 -6.01
N ASP A 115 11.17 -14.69 -5.40
CA ASP A 115 11.95 -15.72 -6.10
C ASP A 115 10.96 -16.75 -6.69
N LEU A 116 10.75 -16.69 -8.00
CA LEU A 116 9.74 -17.45 -8.73
C LEU A 116 10.30 -18.76 -9.29
N ASP A 117 11.59 -18.81 -9.62
CA ASP A 117 12.26 -20.03 -10.11
C ASP A 117 13.06 -20.79 -9.03
N SER A 118 13.05 -20.31 -7.79
CA SER A 118 13.70 -20.89 -6.61
C SER A 118 15.23 -20.96 -6.72
N ASP A 119 15.86 -20.02 -7.43
CA ASP A 119 17.32 -19.93 -7.56
C ASP A 119 17.98 -19.11 -6.42
N GLY A 120 17.17 -18.49 -5.55
CA GLY A 120 17.62 -17.66 -4.43
C GLY A 120 17.82 -16.19 -4.79
N VAL A 121 17.53 -15.77 -6.02
CA VAL A 121 17.60 -14.40 -6.51
C VAL A 121 16.18 -13.87 -6.76
N PRO A 122 15.85 -12.64 -6.32
CA PRO A 122 14.55 -12.03 -6.61
C PRO A 122 14.25 -11.87 -8.11
N ASP A 123 13.09 -12.32 -8.57
CA ASP A 123 12.57 -12.25 -9.94
C ASP A 123 11.56 -11.13 -10.17
N PHE A 124 11.25 -10.85 -11.44
CA PHE A 124 10.42 -9.71 -11.82
C PHE A 124 9.16 -10.13 -12.55
N LEU A 125 8.02 -9.58 -12.13
CA LEU A 125 6.80 -9.58 -12.95
C LEU A 125 6.70 -8.28 -13.73
N VAL A 126 6.43 -8.39 -15.02
CA VAL A 126 6.26 -7.25 -15.91
C VAL A 126 5.00 -7.39 -16.74
N ARG A 127 4.51 -6.25 -17.21
CA ARG A 127 3.35 -6.20 -18.10
C ARG A 127 3.67 -5.37 -19.33
N ASP A 128 3.47 -5.97 -20.49
CA ASP A 128 3.53 -5.26 -21.75
C ASP A 128 2.14 -5.01 -22.29
N PHE A 129 1.94 -3.78 -22.76
CA PHE A 129 0.74 -3.39 -23.49
C PHE A 129 1.15 -2.97 -24.90
N PHE A 130 0.64 -3.63 -25.94
CA PHE A 130 1.13 -3.39 -27.31
C PHE A 130 0.07 -3.65 -28.38
N VAL A 131 0.31 -3.09 -29.58
CA VAL A 131 -0.52 -3.35 -30.77
C VAL A 131 -0.01 -4.60 -31.49
N HIS A 132 -0.79 -5.67 -31.41
CA HIS A 132 -0.54 -6.91 -32.13
C HIS A 132 -1.19 -6.90 -33.53
N ASN A 133 -0.44 -7.37 -34.53
CA ASN A 133 -0.85 -7.42 -35.94
C ASN A 133 -1.40 -6.10 -36.50
N GLY A 134 -0.95 -4.96 -35.94
CA GLY A 134 -1.30 -3.61 -36.39
C GLY A 134 -2.69 -3.11 -36.01
N THR A 135 -3.54 -3.91 -35.36
CA THR A 135 -4.93 -3.52 -35.05
C THR A 135 -5.46 -3.98 -33.71
N THR A 136 -4.86 -5.01 -33.10
CA THR A 136 -5.41 -5.63 -31.88
C THR A 136 -4.55 -5.25 -30.70
N LEU A 137 -5.10 -4.51 -29.74
CA LEU A 137 -4.41 -4.28 -28.47
C LEU A 137 -4.30 -5.60 -27.72
N ARG A 138 -3.10 -5.86 -27.19
CA ARG A 138 -2.80 -7.02 -26.37
C ARG A 138 -2.12 -6.60 -25.10
N THR A 139 -2.44 -7.33 -24.05
CA THR A 139 -1.69 -7.30 -22.81
C THR A 139 -1.02 -8.65 -22.59
N GLU A 140 0.22 -8.63 -22.13
CA GLU A 140 0.97 -9.80 -21.75
C GLU A 140 1.61 -9.58 -20.38
N VAL A 141 1.59 -10.64 -19.58
CA VAL A 141 2.26 -10.70 -18.28
C VAL A 141 3.43 -11.64 -18.41
N MET A 142 4.62 -11.23 -17.97
CA MET A 142 5.83 -12.05 -18.04
C MET A 142 6.50 -12.13 -16.67
N ALA A 143 7.03 -13.30 -16.33
CA ALA A 143 7.99 -13.48 -15.25
C ALA A 143 9.40 -13.56 -15.84
N ILE A 144 10.31 -12.75 -15.33
CA ILE A 144 11.70 -12.63 -15.80
C ILE A 144 12.62 -12.95 -14.63
N SER A 145 13.56 -13.88 -14.84
CA SER A 145 14.55 -14.28 -13.85
C SER A 145 15.45 -13.11 -13.48
N GLY A 146 15.61 -12.82 -12.19
CA GLY A 146 16.46 -11.74 -11.74
C GLY A 146 17.94 -12.06 -11.84
N ALA A 147 18.32 -13.33 -11.75
CA ALA A 147 19.71 -13.74 -11.91
C ALA A 147 20.24 -13.57 -13.33
N SER A 148 19.36 -13.75 -14.33
CA SER A 148 19.80 -13.93 -15.73
C SER A 148 19.09 -13.03 -16.75
N GLY A 149 17.95 -12.44 -16.39
CA GLY A 149 17.09 -11.71 -17.31
C GLY A 149 16.34 -12.60 -18.30
N THR A 150 16.36 -13.93 -18.14
CA THR A 150 15.64 -14.83 -19.04
C THR A 150 14.16 -14.93 -18.67
N LEU A 151 13.29 -15.12 -19.67
CA LEU A 151 11.88 -15.39 -19.46
C LEU A 151 11.69 -16.72 -18.71
N ILE A 152 10.98 -16.69 -17.59
CA ILE A 152 10.53 -17.86 -16.85
C ILE A 152 9.24 -18.39 -17.50
N TRP A 153 8.22 -17.53 -17.59
CA TRP A 153 6.96 -17.79 -18.28
C TRP A 153 6.32 -16.48 -18.77
N ASP A 154 5.43 -16.60 -19.75
CA ASP A 154 4.57 -15.53 -20.25
C ASP A 154 3.10 -15.96 -20.28
N HIS A 155 2.21 -14.97 -20.15
CA HIS A 155 0.77 -15.17 -20.22
C HIS A 155 0.08 -14.06 -21.01
N HIS A 156 -0.68 -14.46 -22.02
CA HIS A 156 -1.48 -13.56 -22.84
C HIS A 156 -2.91 -13.42 -22.31
N LEU A 157 -3.32 -12.17 -22.07
CA LEU A 157 -4.66 -11.85 -21.61
C LEU A 157 -5.61 -11.56 -22.78
N ASP A 158 -6.48 -12.51 -23.09
CA ASP A 158 -7.47 -12.40 -24.17
C ASP A 158 -8.64 -11.45 -23.84
N TRP A 159 -8.84 -11.15 -22.55
CA TRP A 159 -10.03 -10.47 -22.02
C TRP A 159 -9.78 -9.00 -21.62
N VAL A 160 -8.52 -8.50 -21.65
CA VAL A 160 -8.18 -7.14 -21.23
C VAL A 160 -7.50 -6.33 -22.32
N PRO A 161 -8.22 -5.37 -22.95
CA PRO A 161 -7.60 -4.37 -23.79
C PRO A 161 -6.99 -3.21 -22.99
N TYR A 162 -7.18 -3.08 -21.66
CA TYR A 162 -6.58 -1.98 -20.89
C TYR A 162 -6.17 -2.34 -19.45
N LEU A 163 -4.87 -2.23 -19.18
CA LEU A 163 -4.20 -2.09 -17.88
C LEU A 163 -4.65 -3.04 -16.74
N PRO A 164 -4.51 -4.37 -16.87
CA PRO A 164 -4.75 -5.28 -15.76
C PRO A 164 -3.75 -5.04 -14.64
N GLU A 165 -4.21 -5.23 -13.42
CA GLU A 165 -3.39 -5.17 -12.23
C GLU A 165 -2.87 -6.57 -11.89
N ILE A 166 -1.61 -6.60 -11.51
CA ILE A 166 -0.86 -7.83 -11.27
C ILE A 166 -0.26 -7.71 -9.88
N THR A 167 -0.51 -8.71 -9.04
CA THR A 167 -0.10 -8.74 -7.65
C THR A 167 0.53 -10.09 -7.34
N VAL A 168 1.75 -10.07 -6.83
CA VAL A 168 2.36 -11.26 -6.22
C VAL A 168 1.64 -11.54 -4.90
N THR A 169 1.26 -12.79 -4.69
CA THR A 169 0.56 -13.27 -3.50
C THR A 169 1.30 -14.43 -2.86
N HIS A 170 0.82 -14.85 -1.69
CA HIS A 170 1.18 -16.11 -1.05
C HIS A 170 1.02 -17.29 -2.02
N ASP A 171 1.73 -18.38 -1.74
CA ASP A 171 1.55 -19.69 -2.35
C ASP A 171 0.10 -20.18 -2.15
N LEU A 172 -0.67 -20.24 -3.23
CA LEU A 172 -2.07 -20.66 -3.27
C LEU A 172 -2.20 -22.15 -3.62
N ASN A 173 -1.23 -22.72 -4.33
CA ASN A 173 -1.29 -24.10 -4.82
C ASN A 173 -0.48 -25.11 -3.97
N GLY A 174 0.33 -24.62 -3.04
CA GLY A 174 1.17 -25.40 -2.12
C GLY A 174 2.51 -25.86 -2.69
N ASP A 175 3.00 -25.26 -3.78
CA ASP A 175 4.27 -25.61 -4.43
C ASP A 175 5.52 -24.97 -3.77
N GLY A 176 5.32 -24.06 -2.83
CA GLY A 176 6.36 -23.34 -2.11
C GLY A 176 6.81 -22.04 -2.78
N VAL A 177 6.25 -21.66 -3.92
CA VAL A 177 6.52 -20.43 -4.67
C VAL A 177 5.34 -19.47 -4.51
N SER A 178 5.64 -18.16 -4.47
CA SER A 178 4.59 -17.13 -4.41
C SER A 178 3.81 -17.05 -5.72
N ASP A 179 2.48 -17.08 -5.66
CA ASP A 179 1.63 -17.06 -6.85
C ASP A 179 1.31 -15.65 -7.35
N VAL A 180 0.64 -15.56 -8.51
CA VAL A 180 0.32 -14.30 -9.16
C VAL A 180 -1.18 -14.15 -9.31
N LEU A 181 -1.73 -13.05 -8.80
CA LEU A 181 -3.08 -12.60 -9.08
C LEU A 181 -3.07 -11.59 -10.22
N ILE A 182 -3.89 -11.82 -11.23
CA ILE A 182 -4.09 -10.91 -12.35
C ILE A 182 -5.57 -10.57 -12.37
N HIS A 183 -5.91 -9.28 -12.32
CA HIS A 183 -7.30 -8.87 -12.41
C HIS A 183 -7.45 -7.58 -13.21
N GLY A 184 -8.61 -7.39 -13.81
CA GLY A 184 -8.90 -6.22 -14.60
C GLY A 184 -10.34 -6.22 -15.10
N GLY A 185 -10.73 -5.13 -15.76
CA GLY A 185 -11.97 -5.05 -16.51
C GLY A 185 -11.67 -4.43 -17.87
N SER A 186 -12.50 -4.72 -18.87
CA SER A 186 -12.42 -3.97 -20.12
C SER A 186 -13.53 -2.94 -20.21
N SER A 187 -13.33 -1.91 -21.03
CA SER A 187 -14.39 -0.98 -21.39
C SER A 187 -15.50 -1.63 -22.22
N THR A 188 -15.28 -2.85 -22.75
CA THR A 188 -16.18 -3.53 -23.69
C THR A 188 -16.79 -4.84 -23.14
N THR A 189 -16.24 -5.41 -22.08
CA THR A 189 -16.75 -6.55 -21.32
C THR A 189 -17.14 -6.03 -19.95
N PRO A 190 -18.45 -6.02 -19.62
CA PRO A 190 -18.96 -5.29 -18.46
C PRO A 190 -18.53 -5.86 -17.12
N LEU A 191 -17.98 -7.08 -17.09
CA LEU A 191 -17.58 -7.72 -15.84
C LEU A 191 -16.06 -7.65 -15.64
N PRO A 192 -15.60 -7.30 -14.43
CA PRO A 192 -14.22 -7.57 -14.07
C PRO A 192 -13.96 -9.07 -14.16
N HIS A 193 -12.70 -9.43 -14.37
CA HIS A 193 -12.23 -10.79 -14.39
C HIS A 193 -10.94 -10.85 -13.59
N ALA A 194 -10.75 -11.97 -12.89
CA ALA A 194 -9.55 -12.24 -12.13
C ALA A 194 -9.14 -13.69 -12.32
N GLU A 195 -7.84 -13.91 -12.33
CA GLU A 195 -7.23 -15.23 -12.36
C GLU A 195 -6.07 -15.29 -11.37
N ALA A 196 -5.85 -16.48 -10.82
CA ALA A 196 -4.64 -16.82 -10.10
C ALA A 196 -3.80 -17.76 -10.95
N ARG A 197 -2.50 -17.51 -11.01
CA ARG A 197 -1.52 -18.32 -11.73
C ARG A 197 -0.37 -18.72 -10.83
N SER A 198 0.18 -19.91 -11.08
CA SER A 198 1.39 -20.35 -10.40
C SER A 198 2.51 -19.35 -10.67
N GLY A 199 3.20 -18.91 -9.62
CA GLY A 199 4.39 -18.10 -9.76
C GLY A 199 5.53 -18.82 -10.46
N GLN A 200 5.59 -20.15 -10.33
CA GLN A 200 6.67 -20.98 -10.84
C GLN A 200 6.63 -21.12 -12.37
N ASP A 201 5.45 -21.33 -12.94
CA ASP A 201 5.30 -21.69 -14.36
C ASP A 201 4.18 -20.96 -15.12
N GLY A 202 3.45 -20.06 -14.46
CA GLY A 202 2.35 -19.31 -15.06
C GLY A 202 1.07 -20.13 -15.34
N SER A 203 1.02 -21.39 -14.89
CA SER A 203 -0.16 -22.25 -15.06
C SER A 203 -1.36 -21.69 -14.30
N LEU A 204 -2.57 -21.88 -14.85
CA LEU A 204 -3.81 -21.38 -14.24
C LEU A 204 -4.16 -22.20 -13.01
N ILE A 205 -4.36 -21.53 -11.86
CA ILE A 205 -4.85 -22.13 -10.62
C ILE A 205 -6.38 -22.05 -10.59
N TRP A 206 -6.92 -20.84 -10.76
CA TRP A 206 -8.36 -20.59 -10.91
C TRP A 206 -8.62 -19.30 -11.68
N GLU A 207 -9.84 -19.18 -12.22
CA GLU A 207 -10.38 -17.99 -12.89
C GLU A 207 -11.76 -17.64 -12.30
N SER A 208 -12.10 -16.35 -12.28
CA SER A 208 -13.36 -15.83 -11.76
C SER A 208 -13.86 -14.66 -12.60
N ASP A 209 -15.13 -14.71 -12.99
CA ASP A 209 -15.85 -13.66 -13.73
C ASP A 209 -16.64 -12.72 -12.81
N PHE A 210 -16.48 -12.87 -11.49
CA PHE A 210 -17.22 -12.12 -10.46
C PHE A 210 -18.75 -12.20 -10.56
N ALA A 211 -19.31 -13.22 -11.22
CA ALA A 211 -20.76 -13.41 -11.28
C ALA A 211 -21.38 -13.51 -9.88
N GLY A 212 -20.64 -14.07 -8.91
CA GLY A 212 -21.05 -14.12 -7.50
C GLY A 212 -21.14 -12.74 -6.83
N VAL A 213 -20.23 -11.81 -7.16
CA VAL A 213 -20.30 -10.43 -6.66
C VAL A 213 -21.52 -9.74 -7.26
N GLU A 214 -21.68 -9.81 -8.58
CA GLU A 214 -22.81 -9.18 -9.28
C GLU A 214 -24.16 -9.68 -8.75
N ALA A 215 -24.30 -10.99 -8.55
CA ALA A 215 -25.51 -11.60 -7.98
C ALA A 215 -25.80 -11.15 -6.54
N ALA A 216 -24.80 -10.68 -5.79
CA ALA A 216 -24.94 -10.19 -4.43
C ALA A 216 -25.24 -8.67 -4.36
N LEU A 217 -25.05 -7.92 -5.46
CA LEU A 217 -25.36 -6.50 -5.51
C LEU A 217 -26.88 -6.25 -5.54
N ALA A 218 -27.29 -5.01 -5.23
CA ALA A 218 -28.69 -4.62 -5.36
C ALA A 218 -29.14 -4.77 -6.84
N PRO A 219 -30.41 -5.12 -7.11
CA PRO A 219 -30.88 -5.42 -8.48
C PRO A 219 -30.70 -4.27 -9.50
N ASP A 220 -30.52 -3.05 -9.03
CA ASP A 220 -30.28 -1.86 -9.83
C ASP A 220 -28.81 -1.42 -9.84
N THR A 221 -27.88 -2.24 -9.36
CA THR A 221 -26.47 -1.91 -9.23
C THR A 221 -25.63 -2.82 -10.13
N VAL A 222 -24.81 -2.23 -11.00
CA VAL A 222 -23.90 -2.96 -11.87
C VAL A 222 -22.47 -2.84 -11.40
N LEU A 223 -21.71 -3.92 -11.52
CA LEU A 223 -20.28 -3.94 -11.30
C LEU A 223 -19.59 -3.25 -12.48
N ALA A 224 -18.78 -2.23 -12.22
CA ALA A 224 -18.18 -1.39 -13.26
C ALA A 224 -16.69 -1.68 -13.48
N ALA A 225 -15.95 -1.95 -12.41
CA ALA A 225 -14.53 -2.29 -12.46
C ALA A 225 -14.08 -2.95 -11.15
N SER A 226 -12.99 -3.71 -11.20
CA SER A 226 -12.23 -4.11 -10.02
C SER A 226 -10.88 -3.42 -10.04
N THR A 227 -10.43 -2.89 -8.91
CA THR A 227 -9.12 -2.25 -8.77
C THR A 227 -8.51 -2.66 -7.45
N ARG A 228 -7.20 -2.91 -7.46
CA ARG A 228 -6.34 -3.33 -6.35
C ARG A 228 -6.78 -4.58 -5.60
N THR A 229 -5.82 -5.45 -5.31
CA THR A 229 -6.02 -6.62 -4.46
C THR A 229 -5.11 -6.55 -3.24
N ILE A 230 -5.63 -6.99 -2.10
CA ILE A 230 -4.82 -7.34 -0.93
C ILE A 230 -5.15 -8.78 -0.62
N VAL A 231 -4.12 -9.61 -0.43
CA VAL A 231 -4.30 -10.99 0.01
C VAL A 231 -3.87 -11.12 1.45
N ASN A 232 -4.82 -11.50 2.30
CA ASN A 232 -4.62 -11.66 3.73
C ASN A 232 -5.14 -13.01 4.22
N PRO A 233 -4.54 -13.59 5.27
CA PRO A 233 -5.16 -14.68 6.01
C PRO A 233 -6.57 -14.29 6.49
N ALA A 234 -7.49 -15.23 6.43
CA ALA A 234 -8.83 -15.06 6.96
C ALA A 234 -8.76 -14.96 8.50
N PRO A 235 -9.44 -13.98 9.13
CA PRO A 235 -9.42 -13.82 10.59
C PRO A 235 -9.96 -15.04 11.36
N ASP A 236 -10.75 -15.89 10.71
CA ASP A 236 -11.33 -17.11 11.26
C ASP A 236 -10.50 -18.38 10.96
N GLY A 237 -9.31 -18.23 10.39
CA GLY A 237 -8.46 -19.34 9.97
C GLY A 237 -8.96 -20.07 8.71
N GLY A 238 -9.96 -19.54 8.01
CA GLY A 238 -10.55 -20.10 6.79
C GLY A 238 -9.68 -20.00 5.53
N GLY A 239 -8.35 -20.02 5.64
CA GLY A 239 -7.42 -19.87 4.51
C GLY A 239 -7.12 -18.42 4.14
N LEU A 240 -6.68 -18.19 2.91
CA LEU A 240 -6.37 -16.85 2.39
C LEU A 240 -7.61 -16.21 1.74
N ARG A 241 -7.75 -14.90 1.90
CA ARG A 241 -8.81 -14.08 1.30
C ARG A 241 -8.21 -12.97 0.48
N ILE A 242 -8.84 -12.72 -0.66
CA ILE A 242 -8.53 -11.59 -1.53
C ILE A 242 -9.56 -10.51 -1.25
N ALA A 243 -9.12 -9.37 -0.74
CA ALA A 243 -9.91 -8.16 -0.65
C ALA A 243 -9.68 -7.33 -1.92
N MET A 244 -10.76 -7.01 -2.61
CA MET A 244 -10.74 -6.32 -3.90
C MET A 244 -11.58 -5.06 -3.84
N SER A 245 -11.02 -3.93 -4.25
CA SER A 245 -11.88 -2.76 -4.48
C SER A 245 -12.71 -3.01 -5.73
N VAL A 246 -14.00 -2.77 -5.65
CA VAL A 246 -14.92 -2.86 -6.78
C VAL A 246 -15.71 -1.58 -6.90
N ARG A 247 -15.81 -1.03 -8.12
CA ARG A 247 -16.70 0.09 -8.42
C ARG A 247 -18.05 -0.45 -8.83
N THR A 248 -19.10 0.17 -8.31
CA THR A 248 -20.48 -0.19 -8.60
C THR A 248 -21.26 1.04 -9.00
N ILE A 249 -22.11 0.92 -10.03
CA ILE A 249 -22.92 2.03 -10.54
C ILE A 249 -24.39 1.68 -10.34
N SER A 250 -25.13 2.54 -9.62
CA SER A 250 -26.58 2.42 -9.55
C SER A 250 -27.20 2.82 -10.90
N ALA A 251 -27.84 1.89 -11.59
CA ALA A 251 -28.59 2.12 -12.82
C ALA A 251 -29.73 3.15 -12.65
N ALA A 252 -30.30 3.26 -11.44
CA ALA A 252 -31.36 4.21 -11.15
C ALA A 252 -30.87 5.66 -11.04
N THR A 253 -29.65 5.86 -10.52
CA THR A 253 -29.14 7.20 -10.15
C THR A 253 -27.90 7.62 -10.94
N GLY A 254 -27.21 6.68 -11.58
CA GLY A 254 -25.89 6.86 -12.15
C GLY A 254 -24.79 7.07 -11.09
N LEU A 255 -25.09 6.92 -9.80
CA LEU A 255 -24.11 7.13 -8.73
C LEU A 255 -23.10 6.00 -8.72
N ASP A 256 -21.83 6.38 -8.74
CA ASP A 256 -20.68 5.49 -8.56
C ASP A 256 -20.39 5.34 -7.06
N SER A 257 -20.20 4.09 -6.62
CA SER A 257 -19.79 3.78 -5.26
C SER A 257 -18.73 2.70 -5.21
N ALA A 258 -17.73 2.91 -4.36
CA ALA A 258 -16.71 1.91 -4.06
C ALA A 258 -17.23 0.90 -3.04
N GLN A 259 -16.97 -0.37 -3.29
CA GLN A 259 -17.16 -1.47 -2.34
C GLN A 259 -15.86 -2.28 -2.23
N VAL A 260 -15.77 -3.10 -1.18
CA VAL A 260 -14.71 -4.11 -1.07
C VAL A 260 -15.37 -5.48 -1.15
N ALA A 261 -15.05 -6.24 -2.19
CA ALA A 261 -15.43 -7.63 -2.34
C ALA A 261 -14.37 -8.53 -1.72
N PHE A 262 -14.81 -9.59 -1.07
CA PHE A 262 -13.95 -10.64 -0.51
C PHE A 262 -14.15 -11.91 -1.31
N VAL A 263 -13.03 -12.50 -1.74
CA VAL A 263 -12.98 -13.71 -2.54
C VAL A 263 -12.07 -14.72 -1.86
N ASP A 264 -12.41 -16.00 -1.94
CA ASP A 264 -11.58 -17.11 -1.48
C ASP A 264 -10.37 -17.24 -2.40
N ALA A 265 -9.17 -17.07 -1.84
CA ALA A 265 -7.94 -17.07 -2.64
C ALA A 265 -7.60 -18.45 -3.21
N SER A 266 -8.20 -19.53 -2.71
CA SER A 266 -7.93 -20.89 -3.19
C SER A 266 -8.68 -21.26 -4.47
N ASN A 267 -9.79 -20.58 -4.76
CA ASN A 267 -10.70 -20.98 -5.84
C ASN A 267 -11.44 -19.82 -6.53
N GLY A 268 -11.20 -18.57 -6.14
CA GLY A 268 -11.83 -17.41 -6.75
C GLY A 268 -13.32 -17.24 -6.41
N ALA A 269 -13.87 -18.01 -5.45
CA ALA A 269 -15.27 -17.93 -5.09
C ALA A 269 -15.59 -16.68 -4.26
N TYR A 270 -16.70 -16.02 -4.60
CA TYR A 270 -17.22 -14.90 -3.83
C TYR A 270 -17.59 -15.32 -2.41
N LEU A 271 -17.14 -14.55 -1.41
CA LEU A 271 -17.44 -14.77 0.00
C LEU A 271 -18.43 -13.73 0.54
N SER A 272 -18.10 -12.46 0.40
CA SER A 272 -18.89 -11.34 0.93
C SER A 272 -18.46 -10.03 0.29
N HIS A 273 -19.20 -8.94 0.53
CA HIS A 273 -18.74 -7.60 0.21
C HIS A 273 -19.12 -6.63 1.34
N THR A 274 -18.46 -5.49 1.41
CA THR A 274 -18.80 -4.41 2.33
C THR A 274 -18.63 -3.06 1.67
N THR A 275 -19.41 -2.08 2.08
CA THR A 275 -19.15 -0.67 1.76
C THR A 275 -18.09 -0.13 2.71
N PRO A 276 -16.99 0.46 2.22
CA PRO A 276 -16.07 1.18 3.07
C PRO A 276 -16.77 2.31 3.85
N PRO A 277 -16.22 2.74 4.99
CA PRO A 277 -16.79 3.86 5.72
C PRO A 277 -16.78 5.13 4.85
N THR A 278 -17.93 5.80 4.76
CA THR A 278 -18.10 7.09 4.07
C THR A 278 -17.54 8.26 4.89
N SER A 279 -16.59 8.00 5.80
CA SER A 279 -15.89 8.99 6.61
C SER A 279 -14.72 8.36 7.36
N LEU A 280 -13.53 8.94 7.21
CA LEU A 280 -12.34 8.65 8.03
C LEU A 280 -12.09 9.77 9.04
N LYS A 281 -13.15 10.37 9.60
CA LYS A 281 -12.97 11.46 10.57
C LYS A 281 -11.90 11.07 11.62
N PRO A 282 -10.88 11.93 11.82
CA PRO A 282 -10.82 13.32 11.38
C PRO A 282 -10.12 13.62 10.03
N PHE A 283 -9.66 12.62 9.28
CA PHE A 283 -8.73 12.83 8.15
C PHE A 283 -9.41 13.25 6.84
N HIS A 284 -10.45 12.53 6.39
CA HIS A 284 -11.22 12.90 5.19
C HIS A 284 -12.67 12.39 5.25
N HIS A 285 -13.58 13.06 4.54
CA HIS A 285 -14.99 12.64 4.48
C HIS A 285 -15.19 11.49 3.51
N GLU A 286 -14.39 11.37 2.45
CA GLU A 286 -14.57 10.32 1.46
C GLU A 286 -13.20 9.85 0.93
N PRO A 287 -12.51 8.93 1.63
CA PRO A 287 -11.24 8.38 1.14
C PRO A 287 -11.37 7.64 -0.21
N PHE A 288 -12.57 7.13 -0.51
CA PHE A 288 -12.78 6.25 -1.67
C PHE A 288 -13.61 6.89 -2.80
N SER A 289 -13.92 8.20 -2.75
CA SER A 289 -14.82 8.83 -3.74
C SER A 289 -14.16 9.49 -4.93
N GLN A 290 -12.84 9.69 -4.95
CA GLN A 290 -12.21 10.26 -6.14
C GLN A 290 -12.04 9.21 -7.24
N ASP A 291 -12.55 9.53 -8.43
CA ASP A 291 -12.49 8.77 -9.70
C ASP A 291 -11.08 8.37 -10.15
N TRP A 292 -10.06 8.84 -9.44
CA TRP A 292 -8.68 8.41 -9.55
C TRP A 292 -8.36 7.71 -8.25
N ILE A 293 -8.59 6.39 -8.23
CA ILE A 293 -8.26 5.50 -7.13
C ILE A 293 -6.85 5.86 -6.67
N PRO A 294 -6.71 6.45 -5.48
CA PRO A 294 -5.45 6.97 -5.03
C PRO A 294 -4.45 5.81 -4.95
N SER A 295 -3.19 6.18 -5.03
CA SER A 295 -2.05 5.29 -5.00
C SER A 295 -1.98 4.53 -3.67
N ASN A 296 -2.82 3.50 -3.52
CA ASN A 296 -2.82 2.62 -2.36
C ASN A 296 -1.69 1.64 -2.52
N PHE A 297 -0.55 1.97 -1.91
CA PHE A 297 0.58 1.06 -1.86
C PHE A 297 0.31 0.06 -0.74
N PRO A 298 0.54 -1.23 -0.90
CA PRO A 298 0.56 -2.11 0.26
C PRO A 298 1.67 -1.69 1.20
N ALA A 299 1.39 -1.80 2.49
CA ALA A 299 2.34 -1.50 3.54
C ALA A 299 2.99 -2.77 4.10
N GLY A 300 2.60 -3.95 3.61
CA GLY A 300 2.92 -5.23 4.24
C GLY A 300 2.16 -5.37 5.57
N ASP A 301 2.55 -6.33 6.39
CA ASP A 301 2.10 -6.45 7.78
C ASP A 301 2.89 -5.47 8.67
N TYR A 302 2.47 -4.21 8.64
CA TYR A 302 3.11 -3.10 9.32
C TYR A 302 2.93 -3.18 10.83
N ASP A 303 1.80 -3.69 11.31
CA ASP A 303 1.49 -3.74 12.75
C ASP A 303 1.68 -5.12 13.41
N GLY A 304 2.07 -6.13 12.63
CA GLY A 304 2.46 -7.48 13.04
C GLY A 304 1.28 -8.37 13.44
N ASP A 305 0.08 -8.05 12.97
CA ASP A 305 -1.13 -8.81 13.25
C ASP A 305 -1.36 -9.98 12.27
N GLY A 306 -0.46 -10.12 11.28
CA GLY A 306 -0.52 -11.14 10.24
C GLY A 306 -1.37 -10.74 9.03
N LEU A 307 -1.91 -9.54 8.99
CA LEU A 307 -2.62 -8.98 7.85
C LEU A 307 -1.76 -7.92 7.16
N HIS A 308 -1.77 -7.92 5.83
CA HIS A 308 -1.19 -6.83 5.07
C HIS A 308 -2.12 -5.61 5.08
N GLU A 309 -1.55 -4.46 5.41
CA GLU A 309 -2.17 -3.16 5.28
C GLU A 309 -1.97 -2.55 3.90
N THR A 310 -2.74 -1.49 3.64
CA THR A 310 -2.47 -0.54 2.56
C THR A 310 -2.16 0.83 3.12
N MET A 311 -1.47 1.66 2.36
CA MET A 311 -1.18 3.04 2.68
C MET A 311 -1.63 3.95 1.54
N GLU A 312 -2.16 5.10 1.88
CA GLU A 312 -2.64 6.11 0.93
C GLU A 312 -2.17 7.49 1.35
N VAL A 313 -1.86 8.35 0.40
CA VAL A 313 -1.69 9.77 0.69
C VAL A 313 -3.07 10.41 0.74
N VAL A 314 -3.58 10.66 1.95
CA VAL A 314 -4.84 11.37 2.16
C VAL A 314 -4.57 12.84 2.45
N ASN A 315 -5.41 13.71 1.90
CA ASN A 315 -5.38 15.13 2.24
C ASN A 315 -5.85 15.33 3.69
N LEU A 316 -5.04 15.98 4.52
CA LEU A 316 -5.45 16.32 5.88
C LEU A 316 -6.49 17.44 5.86
N TYR A 317 -7.63 17.21 6.50
CA TYR A 317 -8.60 18.28 6.74
C TYR A 317 -7.97 19.39 7.61
N SER A 318 -7.86 20.59 7.05
CA SER A 318 -7.74 21.82 7.82
C SER A 318 -9.15 22.34 8.06
N GLU A 319 -9.55 22.57 9.33
CA GLU A 319 -10.76 23.36 9.61
C GLU A 319 -10.65 24.78 9.03
N ASP A 320 -9.43 25.23 8.72
CA ASP A 320 -9.16 26.45 7.99
C ASP A 320 -9.06 26.16 6.48
N THR A 321 -10.21 26.19 5.80
CA THR A 321 -10.33 26.02 4.34
C THR A 321 -9.80 27.22 3.55
N SER A 322 -9.24 28.23 4.21
CA SER A 322 -8.86 29.50 3.58
C SER A 322 -7.40 29.58 3.10
N ALA A 323 -6.59 28.54 3.33
CA ALA A 323 -5.15 28.59 3.08
C ALA A 323 -4.66 27.50 2.09
N SER A 324 -4.16 27.98 0.94
CA SER A 324 -3.26 27.34 -0.04
C SER A 324 -3.76 26.11 -0.83
N PRO A 325 -3.41 25.98 -2.14
CA PRO A 325 -3.46 24.69 -2.86
C PRO A 325 -2.52 23.61 -2.29
N ASP A 326 -1.61 23.98 -1.39
CA ASP A 326 -0.74 23.05 -0.66
C ASP A 326 -1.50 22.42 0.52
N ILE A 327 -2.50 21.58 0.24
CA ILE A 327 -3.13 20.79 1.29
C ILE A 327 -2.08 19.76 1.75
N PRO A 328 -1.64 19.77 3.02
CA PRO A 328 -0.68 18.79 3.48
C PRO A 328 -1.29 17.39 3.38
N GLY A 329 -0.68 16.55 2.55
CA GLY A 329 -0.97 15.11 2.51
C GLY A 329 -0.39 14.42 3.75
N ALA A 330 -1.12 13.46 4.28
CA ALA A 330 -0.59 12.46 5.21
C ALA A 330 -0.61 11.11 4.53
N LEU A 331 0.49 10.37 4.66
CA LEU A 331 0.45 8.94 4.41
C LEU A 331 -0.33 8.28 5.55
N VAL A 332 -1.47 7.69 5.22
CA VAL A 332 -2.35 6.99 6.16
C VAL A 332 -2.33 5.51 5.83
N ILE A 333 -2.08 4.70 6.86
CA ILE A 333 -2.14 3.25 6.77
C ILE A 333 -3.56 2.80 7.11
N PHE A 334 -4.17 2.05 6.20
CA PHE A 334 -5.40 1.31 6.36
C PHE A 334 -5.07 -0.10 6.83
N GLY A 335 -5.31 -0.32 8.12
CA GLY A 335 -5.16 -1.62 8.76
C GLY A 335 -6.21 -1.84 9.83
N GLN A 336 -5.96 -2.81 10.69
CA GLN A 336 -6.78 -2.96 11.88
C GLN A 336 -6.68 -1.72 12.76
N ARG A 337 -7.79 -1.38 13.38
CA ARG A 337 -7.81 -0.27 14.33
C ARG A 337 -6.99 -0.68 15.54
N THR A 338 -6.08 0.17 16.01
CA THR A 338 -5.24 -0.16 17.17
C THR A 338 -5.70 0.52 18.47
N LEU A 339 -6.70 1.40 18.41
CA LEU A 339 -7.41 1.98 19.55
C LEU A 339 -8.92 2.00 19.33
N TYR A 340 -9.65 1.24 20.13
CA TYR A 340 -11.10 1.11 20.11
C TYR A 340 -11.73 1.83 21.29
N GLY A 341 -12.94 2.34 21.06
CA GLY A 341 -13.78 2.98 22.07
C GLY A 341 -15.08 3.49 21.46
N SER A 342 -15.99 3.99 22.30
CA SER A 342 -17.25 4.56 21.82
C SER A 342 -17.03 5.86 21.04
N GLY A 343 -17.71 6.02 19.88
CA GLY A 343 -17.70 7.29 19.14
C GLY A 343 -18.48 8.42 19.84
N THR A 344 -19.27 8.09 20.86
CA THR A 344 -20.01 9.07 21.68
C THR A 344 -19.97 8.70 23.16
N VAL A 345 -19.82 9.68 24.04
CA VAL A 345 -19.78 9.46 25.49
C VAL A 345 -20.54 10.57 26.22
N THR A 346 -21.07 10.28 27.40
CA THR A 346 -21.74 11.29 28.23
C THR A 346 -20.74 11.93 29.19
N SER A 347 -20.80 13.26 29.35
CA SER A 347 -19.98 13.95 30.35
C SER A 347 -20.20 13.34 31.75
N GLY A 348 -19.13 12.96 32.43
CA GLY A 348 -19.20 12.28 33.73
C GLY A 348 -19.32 10.77 33.70
N SER A 349 -19.45 10.14 32.53
CA SER A 349 -19.51 8.68 32.43
C SER A 349 -18.13 8.03 32.32
N ALA A 350 -18.06 6.75 32.62
CA ALA A 350 -16.94 5.91 32.24
C ALA A 350 -16.96 5.63 30.73
N MET A 351 -15.77 5.41 30.16
CA MET A 351 -15.56 4.99 28.78
C MET A 351 -14.55 3.85 28.78
N ASP A 352 -14.94 2.70 28.26
CA ASP A 352 -14.03 1.58 28.04
C ASP A 352 -13.30 1.77 26.71
N LEU A 353 -11.98 1.60 26.77
CA LEU A 353 -11.05 1.69 25.66
C LEU A 353 -10.30 0.37 25.55
N GLN A 354 -10.01 -0.03 24.32
CA GLN A 354 -9.15 -1.18 24.04
C GLN A 354 -8.01 -0.73 23.14
N ILE A 355 -6.79 -1.05 23.51
CA ILE A 355 -5.58 -0.83 22.70
C ILE A 355 -5.12 -2.18 22.20
N ARG A 356 -4.78 -2.28 20.91
CA ARG A 356 -4.26 -3.48 20.26
C ARG A 356 -3.12 -3.06 19.34
N ILE A 357 -1.88 -3.33 19.72
CA ILE A 357 -0.68 -3.04 18.93
C ILE A 357 0.21 -4.31 18.99
N PRO A 358 -0.09 -5.33 18.16
CA PRO A 358 0.53 -6.66 18.26
C PRO A 358 2.05 -6.65 18.13
N THR A 359 2.61 -5.74 17.34
CA THR A 359 4.06 -5.45 17.22
C THR A 359 4.75 -4.99 18.50
N MET A 360 4.00 -4.61 19.54
CA MET A 360 4.55 -3.97 20.74
C MET A 360 4.16 -4.71 22.03
N PRO A 361 4.37 -6.04 22.12
CA PRO A 361 4.01 -6.78 23.32
C PRO A 361 4.83 -6.28 24.52
N LEU A 362 4.21 -6.24 25.70
CA LEU A 362 4.86 -5.84 26.95
C LEU A 362 5.39 -4.40 27.00
N GLN A 363 5.08 -3.57 26.00
CA GLN A 363 5.52 -2.18 25.98
C GLN A 363 4.64 -1.28 26.85
N SER A 364 5.27 -0.29 27.47
CA SER A 364 4.54 0.72 28.25
C SER A 364 3.92 1.75 27.32
N PHE A 365 2.71 2.21 27.65
CA PHE A 365 2.00 3.22 26.87
C PHE A 365 1.45 4.34 27.76
N GLN A 366 1.18 5.49 27.14
CA GLN A 366 0.43 6.61 27.70
C GLN A 366 -0.73 6.96 26.75
N LEU A 367 -1.96 6.95 27.27
CA LEU A 367 -3.12 7.49 26.58
C LEU A 367 -3.10 9.02 26.68
N LEU A 368 -3.09 9.65 25.52
CA LEU A 368 -3.18 11.09 25.32
C LEU A 368 -4.59 11.42 24.85
N ALA A 369 -5.16 12.53 25.33
CA ALA A 369 -6.46 13.01 24.87
C ALA A 369 -6.45 14.53 24.69
N SER A 370 -6.98 15.02 23.58
CA SER A 370 -7.07 16.45 23.29
C SER A 370 -8.40 16.83 22.68
N THR A 371 -8.89 18.04 22.96
CA THR A 371 -10.04 18.63 22.24
C THR A 371 -9.63 19.31 20.93
N LYS A 372 -8.38 19.15 20.51
CA LYS A 372 -7.83 19.73 19.28
C LYS A 372 -7.04 18.69 18.51
N LEU A 373 -7.20 18.68 17.21
CA LEU A 373 -6.31 18.01 16.27
C LEU A 373 -5.40 19.05 15.62
N SER A 374 -4.17 18.68 15.28
CA SER A 374 -3.19 19.60 14.71
C SER A 374 -2.38 18.91 13.61
N GLN A 375 -2.02 19.68 12.58
CA GLN A 375 -1.23 19.19 11.45
C GLN A 375 0.25 19.00 11.83
N ARG A 376 0.95 18.09 11.13
CA ARG A 376 2.33 17.68 11.43
C ARG A 376 3.36 18.82 11.48
N LEU A 377 3.09 19.94 10.82
CA LEU A 377 3.97 21.11 10.78
C LEU A 377 3.43 22.32 11.58
N SER A 378 2.32 22.14 12.29
CA SER A 378 1.75 23.22 13.09
C SER A 378 2.61 23.48 14.33
N PRO A 379 2.90 24.75 14.69
CA PRO A 379 3.49 25.10 15.99
C PRO A 379 2.64 24.66 17.19
N SER A 380 1.36 24.35 16.96
CA SER A 380 0.43 23.89 18.00
C SER A 380 0.41 22.37 18.19
N LEU A 381 1.21 21.64 17.42
CA LEU A 381 1.31 20.20 17.46
C LEU A 381 1.98 19.74 18.75
N TYR A 382 1.31 18.85 19.46
CA TYR A 382 1.90 18.21 20.63
C TYR A 382 2.85 17.09 20.20
N VAL A 383 4.06 17.18 20.73
CA VAL A 383 5.14 16.21 20.57
C VAL A 383 5.30 15.45 21.88
N HIS A 384 5.12 14.13 21.86
CA HIS A 384 5.31 13.26 23.02
C HIS A 384 6.58 12.43 22.84
N GLY A 385 7.56 12.54 23.73
CA GLY A 385 8.82 11.80 23.62
C GLY A 385 9.61 12.10 22.33
N GLY A 386 9.43 13.28 21.72
CA GLY A 386 10.03 13.61 20.42
C GLY A 386 9.16 13.25 19.20
N MET A 387 8.01 12.59 19.39
CA MET A 387 7.11 12.19 18.30
C MET A 387 5.92 13.12 18.11
N PRO A 388 5.66 13.58 16.87
CA PRO A 388 4.39 14.19 16.48
C PRO A 388 3.21 13.27 16.80
N THR A 389 2.17 13.78 17.49
CA THR A 389 1.00 12.96 17.87
C THR A 389 -0.24 13.22 17.01
N LEU A 390 -0.21 14.27 16.17
CA LEU A 390 -1.36 14.91 15.53
C LEU A 390 -2.38 15.52 16.51
N LEU A 391 -2.13 15.46 17.82
CA LEU A 391 -2.96 16.15 18.81
C LEU A 391 -2.48 17.60 18.95
N GLY A 392 -3.42 18.55 19.01
CA GLY A 392 -3.11 19.95 19.29
C GLY A 392 -3.07 20.22 20.79
N HIS A 393 -2.28 21.22 21.23
CA HIS A 393 -2.26 21.62 22.64
C HIS A 393 -3.65 22.05 23.16
N SER A 394 -4.16 21.36 24.18
CA SER A 394 -5.38 21.68 24.91
C SER A 394 -5.19 21.44 26.41
N LEU A 395 -6.07 22.01 27.25
CA LEU A 395 -6.04 21.78 28.69
C LEU A 395 -6.21 20.29 29.03
N LEU A 396 -7.03 19.57 28.25
CA LEU A 396 -7.21 18.13 28.39
C LEU A 396 -5.91 17.38 28.12
N LEU A 397 -5.16 17.78 27.09
CA LEU A 397 -3.89 17.15 26.74
C LEU A 397 -2.84 17.36 27.81
N SER A 398 -2.70 18.59 28.33
CA SER A 398 -1.79 18.87 29.45
C SER A 398 -2.09 18.02 30.69
N ARG A 399 -3.36 17.64 30.90
CA ARG A 399 -3.76 16.78 32.02
C ARG A 399 -3.52 15.31 31.75
N THR A 400 -3.79 14.85 30.53
CA THR A 400 -3.68 13.42 30.18
C THR A 400 -2.25 12.98 29.90
N ALA A 401 -1.39 13.87 29.40
CA ALA A 401 0.01 13.56 29.04
C ALA A 401 0.89 13.03 30.18
N SER A 402 0.50 13.26 31.43
CA SER A 402 1.22 12.79 32.63
C SER A 402 0.29 12.10 33.62
N HIS A 403 -0.94 11.73 33.22
CA HIS A 403 -1.90 11.15 34.14
C HIS A 403 -1.56 9.68 34.42
N PRO A 404 -1.29 9.29 35.68
CA PRO A 404 -0.77 7.96 35.99
C PRO A 404 -1.76 6.82 35.76
N THR A 405 -3.07 7.10 35.79
CA THR A 405 -4.09 6.09 35.49
C THR A 405 -4.42 5.99 34.00
N LEU A 406 -3.80 6.84 33.17
CA LEU A 406 -3.94 6.79 31.71
C LEU A 406 -2.70 6.18 31.07
N SER A 407 -1.80 5.60 31.85
CA SER A 407 -0.69 4.77 31.39
C SER A 407 -0.90 3.32 31.78
N GLY A 408 -0.19 2.43 31.09
CA GLY A 408 -0.23 1.00 31.35
C GLY A 408 0.85 0.27 30.58
N THR A 409 0.76 -1.06 30.59
CA THR A 409 1.64 -1.95 29.84
C THR A 409 0.77 -2.85 28.98
N LEU A 410 1.12 -3.00 27.71
CA LEU A 410 0.47 -3.95 26.81
C LEU A 410 0.77 -5.37 27.28
N ASP A 411 -0.15 -6.30 27.07
CA ASP A 411 0.05 -7.71 27.41
C ASP A 411 0.96 -8.42 26.37
N ILE A 412 1.07 -9.74 26.49
CA ILE A 412 1.88 -10.56 25.58
C ILE A 412 1.37 -10.58 24.13
N LEU A 413 0.13 -10.14 23.89
CA LEU A 413 -0.49 -10.01 22.57
C LEU A 413 -0.49 -8.55 22.09
N GLY A 414 0.20 -7.65 22.79
CA GLY A 414 0.17 -6.22 22.47
C GLY A 414 -1.17 -5.55 22.81
N ALA A 415 -1.96 -6.13 23.72
CA ALA A 415 -3.29 -5.65 24.06
C ALA A 415 -3.35 -4.99 25.45
N ALA A 416 -4.21 -3.98 25.60
CA ALA A 416 -4.59 -3.45 26.91
C ALA A 416 -6.04 -2.97 26.89
N ASP A 417 -6.72 -3.09 28.03
CA ASP A 417 -8.06 -2.54 28.23
C ASP A 417 -7.99 -1.48 29.34
N LEU A 418 -8.67 -0.35 29.13
CA LEU A 418 -8.64 0.80 30.04
C LEU A 418 -10.03 1.40 30.18
N THR A 419 -10.47 1.64 31.42
CA THR A 419 -11.67 2.43 31.70
C THR A 419 -11.29 3.84 32.09
N VAL A 420 -11.69 4.83 31.28
CA VAL A 420 -11.42 6.25 31.49
C VAL A 420 -12.67 6.95 32.00
N GLN A 421 -12.55 7.73 33.07
CA GLN A 421 -13.63 8.61 33.52
C GLN A 421 -13.62 9.90 32.72
N ILE A 422 -14.70 10.18 31.99
CA ILE A 422 -14.87 11.45 31.29
C ILE A 422 -15.23 12.50 32.33
N PRO A 423 -14.47 13.61 32.44
CA PRO A 423 -14.78 14.63 33.43
C PRO A 423 -16.20 15.19 33.24
N SER A 424 -16.94 15.36 34.33
CA SER A 424 -18.23 16.07 34.37
C SER A 424 -18.07 17.58 34.16
N ALA A 425 -17.39 17.98 33.09
CA ALA A 425 -17.12 19.36 32.75
C ALA A 425 -18.08 19.82 31.65
N SER A 426 -18.88 20.84 31.94
CA SER A 426 -19.80 21.44 30.95
C SER A 426 -19.08 21.94 29.70
N ALA A 427 -17.81 22.36 29.84
CA ALA A 427 -16.98 22.81 28.73
C ALA A 427 -16.61 21.70 27.72
N LEU A 428 -16.77 20.42 28.07
CA LEU A 428 -16.56 19.31 27.14
C LEU A 428 -17.82 18.96 26.36
N ILE A 429 -19.02 19.31 26.83
CA ILE A 429 -20.28 18.97 26.16
C ILE A 429 -20.30 19.62 24.76
N GLY A 430 -20.58 18.82 23.73
CA GLY A 430 -20.56 19.24 22.33
C GLY A 430 -19.17 19.24 21.69
N SER A 431 -18.09 19.02 22.46
CA SER A 431 -16.75 18.88 21.91
C SER A 431 -16.48 17.47 21.37
N THR A 432 -15.45 17.37 20.52
CA THR A 432 -14.85 16.09 20.13
C THR A 432 -13.52 15.93 20.87
N ILE A 433 -13.34 14.80 21.52
CA ILE A 433 -12.07 14.38 22.13
C ILE A 433 -11.35 13.46 21.13
N TYR A 434 -10.13 13.82 20.79
CA TYR A 434 -9.19 13.02 20.01
C TYR A 434 -8.24 12.30 20.97
N SER A 435 -8.24 10.98 20.93
CA SER A 435 -7.43 10.13 21.80
C SER A 435 -6.43 9.31 21.00
N ARG A 436 -5.25 9.07 21.60
CA ARG A 436 -4.17 8.26 21.01
C ARG A 436 -3.34 7.61 22.11
N ALA A 437 -3.00 6.33 21.96
CA ALA A 437 -2.00 5.69 22.81
C ALA A 437 -0.60 5.89 22.19
N ALA A 438 0.31 6.47 22.97
CA ALA A 438 1.72 6.62 22.60
C ALA A 438 2.55 5.58 23.36
N ILE A 439 3.36 4.80 22.65
CA ILE A 439 4.32 3.87 23.26
C ILE A 439 5.48 4.68 23.85
N LEU A 440 5.81 4.43 25.11
CA LEU A 440 6.78 5.22 25.88
C LEU A 440 8.23 4.82 25.59
N ASP A 441 8.47 3.53 25.40
CA ASP A 441 9.78 2.97 25.07
C ASP A 441 9.70 2.31 23.68
N PRO A 442 10.31 2.89 22.64
CA PRO A 442 10.40 2.20 21.36
C PRO A 442 11.23 0.93 21.48
N VAL A 443 10.89 -0.11 20.72
CA VAL A 443 11.65 -1.36 20.64
C VAL A 443 13.10 -1.10 20.21
N TYR A 444 13.32 -0.07 19.39
CA TYR A 444 14.64 0.37 18.94
C TYR A 444 14.83 1.85 19.31
N PRO A 445 15.68 2.17 20.30
CA PRO A 445 16.00 3.55 20.68
C PRO A 445 16.50 4.35 19.47
N GLY A 446 15.70 5.31 19.00
CA GLY A 446 16.08 6.24 17.93
C GLY A 446 15.58 5.90 16.51
N GLU A 447 14.90 4.77 16.29
CA GLU A 447 14.60 4.31 14.93
C GLU A 447 13.11 4.39 14.57
N VAL A 448 12.19 3.81 15.36
CA VAL A 448 10.74 3.88 15.10
C VAL A 448 9.94 3.85 16.41
N MET A 449 9.14 4.89 16.66
CA MET A 449 8.17 4.93 17.76
C MET A 449 6.76 4.67 17.24
N THR A 450 6.08 3.66 17.79
CA THR A 450 4.71 3.28 17.39
C THR A 450 3.67 4.05 18.20
N GLN A 451 2.58 4.43 17.53
CA GLN A 451 1.42 5.09 18.15
C GLN A 451 0.14 4.42 17.63
N SER A 452 -0.91 4.36 18.45
CA SER A 452 -2.19 3.82 18.00
C SER A 452 -2.84 4.70 16.92
N THR A 453 -3.91 4.18 16.31
CA THR A 453 -4.89 4.96 15.56
C THR A 453 -5.49 6.06 16.44
N ILE A 454 -5.98 7.14 15.82
CA ILE A 454 -6.68 8.22 16.52
C ILE A 454 -8.15 7.83 16.69
N LEU A 455 -8.64 7.93 17.92
CA LEU A 455 -10.06 7.78 18.24
C LEU A 455 -10.70 9.16 18.41
N ALA A 456 -11.76 9.45 17.64
CA ALA A 456 -12.58 10.64 17.81
C ALA A 456 -13.86 10.30 18.57
N THR A 457 -14.08 10.95 19.72
CA THR A 457 -15.22 10.71 20.62
C THR A 457 -16.00 12.00 20.85
N GLN A 458 -17.28 12.03 20.48
CA GLN A 458 -18.15 13.17 20.74
C GLN A 458 -18.71 13.12 22.16
N VAL A 459 -18.57 14.20 22.91
CA VAL A 459 -19.09 14.29 24.28
C VAL A 459 -20.49 14.90 24.29
N ARG A 460 -21.43 14.24 24.97
CA ARG A 460 -22.84 14.65 25.11
C ARG A 460 -23.17 15.04 26.54
#